data_AF-A0A2S5BCR1-F1
#
_entry.id   AF-A0A2S5BCR1-F1
#
_cell.length_a   1.000
_cell.length_b   1.000
_cell.length_c   1.000
_cell.angle_alpha   90.00
_cell.angle_beta   90.00
_cell.angle_gamma   90.00
#
_symmetry.space_group_name_H-M   'P 1'
#
loop_
_entity.id
_entity.type
_entity.pdbx_description
1 polymer ?
#
loop_
_entity_poly.entity_id
_entity_poly.type
_entity_poly.pdbx_seq_one_letter_code
_entity_poly.pdbx_strand_id
1 'polypeptide(L)' 'MNNPYEEEQVVIISRILGRVEKMNESMLELNRSVEQVNNYNVSIAEVVELWSTYMRNVSWNLQAQNELHPPV' A
#
# COMPACT_ATOMS: atom_id res chain seq x y z
N MET A 1 20.55 27.81 43.68
CA MET A 1 20.70 26.37 43.37
C MET A 1 19.52 25.97 42.53
N ASN A 2 19.73 25.39 41.35
CA ASN A 2 18.63 24.89 40.53
C ASN A 2 17.90 23.77 41.27
N ASN A 3 16.59 23.68 41.05
CA ASN A 3 15.75 22.65 41.64
C ASN A 3 16.12 21.29 41.01
N PRO A 4 16.59 20.29 41.78
CA PRO A 4 17.02 19.00 41.22
C PRO A 4 15.91 18.25 40.47
N TYR A 5 14.64 18.47 40.81
CA TYR A 5 13.51 17.91 40.06
C TYR A 5 13.35 18.51 38.66
N GLU A 6 13.75 19.77 38.49
CA GLU A 6 13.70 20.46 37.20
C GLU A 6 14.77 19.93 36.25
N GLU A 7 15.97 19.65 36.76
CA GLU A 7 17.05 19.03 35.99
C GLU A 7 16.67 17.62 35.51
N GLU A 8 16.05 16.81 36.38
CA GLU A 8 15.53 15.48 35.98
C GLU A 8 14.43 15.58 34.92
N GLN A 9 13.49 16.53 35.06
CA GLN A 9 12.44 16.74 34.07
C GLN A 9 13.01 17.13 32.70
N VAL A 10 14.02 18.00 32.65
CA VAL A 10 14.68 18.39 31.40
C VAL A 10 15.34 17.18 30.72
N VAL A 11 15.98 16.28 31.48
CA VAL A 11 16.58 15.06 30.94
C VAL A 11 15.50 14.12 30.37
N ILE A 12 14.38 13.94 31.08
CA ILE A 12 13.28 13.09 30.61
C ILE A 12 12.68 13.65 29.32
N ILE A 13 12.39 14.96 29.27
CA ILE A 13 11.82 15.62 28.10
C ILE A 13 12.77 15.51 26.90
N SER A 14 14.07 15.70 27.11
CA SER A 14 15.08 15.55 26.05
C SER A 14 15.10 14.13 25.46
N ARG A 15 14.95 13.11 26.32
CA ARG A 15 14.85 11.71 25.89
C ARG A 15 13.55 11.43 25.14
N ILE A 16 12.43 12.02 25.56
CA ILE A 16 11.15 11.88 24.87
C ILE A 16 11.23 12.50 23.48
N LEU A 17 11.77 13.73 23.38
CA LEU A 17 11.97 14.41 22.09
C LEU A 17 12.80 13.57 21.13
N GLY A 18 13.98 13.11 21.56
CA GLY A 18 14.84 12.27 20.71
C GLY A 18 14.21 10.92 20.32
N ARG A 19 13.30 10.37 21.15
CA ARG A 19 12.53 9.17 20.80
C ARG A 19 11.44 9.47 19.77
N VAL A 20 10.73 10.59 19.91
CA VAL A 20 9.69 11.02 18.96
C VAL A 20 10.31 11.36 17.61
N GLU A 21 11.47 12.00 17.57
CA GLU A 21 12.22 12.25 16.33
C GLU A 21 12.54 10.96 15.59
N LYS A 22 13.15 9.97 16.27
CA LYS A 22 13.45 8.65 15.68
C LYS A 22 12.20 7.90 15.23
N MET A 23 11.10 8.03 15.98
CA MET A 23 9.82 7.44 15.59
C MET A 23 9.30 8.08 14.30
N ASN A 24 9.38 9.41 14.18
CA ASN A 24 9.00 10.11 12.95
C ASN A 24 9.86 9.69 11.76
N GLU A 25 11.18 9.58 11.93
CA GLU A 25 12.07 9.05 10.89
C GLU A 25 11.68 7.63 10.44
N SER A 26 11.37 6.76 11.40
CA SER A 26 10.93 5.39 11.11
C SER A 26 9.58 5.35 10.38
N MET A 27 8.65 6.24 10.73
CA MET A 27 7.36 6.36 10.04
C MET A 27 7.49 6.91 8.62
N LEU A 28 8.42 7.84 8.39
CA LEU A 28 8.74 8.32 7.04
C LEU A 28 9.30 7.18 6.17
N GLU A 29 10.18 6.35 6.74
CA GLU A 29 10.72 5.19 6.01
C GLU A 29 9.65 4.13 5.73
N LEU A 30 8.76 3.89 6.68
CA LEU A 30 7.60 3.02 6.48
C LEU A 30 6.72 3.54 5.33
N ASN A 31 6.40 4.83 5.31
CA ASN A 31 5.60 5.43 4.23
C ASN A 31 6.26 5.25 2.87
N ARG A 32 7.57 5.49 2.77
CA ARG A 32 8.34 5.25 1.53
C ARG A 32 8.28 3.79 1.09
N SER A 33 8.41 2.86 2.04
CA SER A 33 8.35 1.43 1.75
C SER A 33 6.96 1.00 1.24
N VAL A 34 5.90 1.51 1.87
CA VAL A 34 4.51 1.24 1.45
C VAL A 34 4.24 1.82 0.06
N GLU A 35 4.70 3.04 -0.21
CA GLU A 35 4.58 3.67 -1.53
C GLU A 35 5.26 2.83 -2.62
N GLN A 36 6.47 2.33 -2.36
CA GLN A 36 7.17 1.44 -3.30
C GLN A 36 6.37 0.16 -3.57
N VAL A 37 5.88 -0.52 -2.53
CA VAL A 37 5.05 -1.73 -2.70
C VAL A 37 3.78 -1.41 -3.50
N ASN A 38 3.13 -0.28 -3.21
CA ASN A 38 1.93 0.14 -3.93
C ASN A 38 2.22 0.36 -5.43
N ASN A 39 3.33 1.02 -5.76
CA ASN A 39 3.74 1.23 -7.15
C ASN A 39 4.02 -0.09 -7.88
N TYR A 40 4.63 -1.08 -7.22
CA TYR A 40 4.79 -2.41 -7.81
C TYR A 40 3.45 -3.12 -8.05
N ASN A 41 2.48 -2.93 -7.16
CA ASN A 41 1.16 -3.54 -7.30
C ASN A 41 0.34 -2.96 -8.46
N VAL A 42 0.59 -1.72 -8.90
CA VAL A 42 -0.12 -1.12 -10.04
C VAL A 42 0.07 -1.96 -11.31
N SER A 43 1.30 -2.34 -11.64
CA SER A 43 1.56 -3.17 -12.83
C SER A 43 0.94 -4.56 -12.73
N ILE A 44 0.86 -5.13 -11.53
CA ILE A 44 0.18 -6.42 -11.31
C ILE A 44 -1.33 -6.26 -11.56
N ALA A 45 -1.93 -5.19 -11.05
CA ALA A 45 -3.35 -4.90 -11.24
C ALA A 45 -3.73 -4.74 -12.72
N GLU A 46 -2.90 -4.06 -13.52
CA GLU A 46 -3.10 -3.94 -14.97
C GLU A 46 -3.11 -5.30 -15.68
N VAL A 47 -2.16 -6.18 -15.36
CA VAL A 47 -2.12 -7.54 -15.94
C VAL A 47 -3.34 -8.36 -15.52
N VAL A 48 -3.77 -8.24 -14.27
CA VAL A 48 -4.98 -8.91 -13.76
C VAL A 48 -6.23 -8.44 -14.51
N GLU A 49 -6.35 -7.14 -14.79
CA GLU A 49 -7.46 -6.58 -15.55
C GLU A 49 -7.48 -7.08 -17.01
N LEU A 50 -6.32 -7.07 -17.68
CA LEU A 50 -6.17 -7.60 -19.04
C LEU A 50 -6.57 -9.08 -19.10
N TRP A 51 -6.07 -9.88 -18.16
CA TRP A 51 -6.38 -11.32 -18.11
C TRP A 51 -7.86 -11.58 -17.83
N SER A 52 -8.44 -10.85 -16.88
CA SER A 52 -9.87 -10.95 -16.55
C SER A 52 -10.75 -10.60 -17.75
N THR A 53 -10.38 -9.56 -18.49
CA THR A 53 -11.07 -9.14 -19.70
C THR A 53 -10.96 -10.17 -20.82
N TYR A 54 -9.77 -10.72 -21.03
CA TYR A 54 -9.54 -11.79 -22.00
C TYR A 54 -10.40 -13.02 -21.68
N MET A 55 -10.35 -13.50 -20.43
CA MET A 55 -11.14 -14.65 -19.98
C MET A 55 -12.65 -14.43 -20.14
N ARG A 56 -13.14 -13.22 -19.81
CA ARG A 56 -14.54 -12.85 -20.02
C ARG A 56 -14.92 -12.91 -21.50
N ASN A 57 -14.09 -12.35 -22.38
CA ASN A 57 -14.36 -12.34 -23.82
C ASN A 57 -14.35 -13.76 -24.41
N VAL A 58 -13.39 -14.61 -24.02
CA VAL A 58 -13.34 -16.01 -24.46
C VAL A 58 -14.57 -16.77 -24.00
N SER A 59 -14.94 -16.65 -22.72
CA SER A 59 -16.15 -17.28 -22.17
C SER A 59 -17.41 -16.86 -22.94
N TRP A 60 -17.56 -15.54 -23.19
CA TRP A 60 -18.70 -15.01 -23.92
C TRP A 60 -18.77 -15.53 -25.36
N ASN A 61 -17.64 -15.54 -26.09
CA ASN A 61 -17.62 -16.03 -27.47
C ASN A 61 -17.92 -17.54 -27.54
N LEU A 62 -17.40 -18.33 -26.60
CA LEU A 62 -17.69 -19.77 -26.54
C LEU A 62 -19.17 -20.05 -26.25
N GLN A 63 -19.81 -19.27 -25.37
CA GLN A 63 -21.24 -19.35 -25.11
C GLN A 63 -22.04 -18.96 -26.36
N ALA A 64 -21.71 -17.83 -26.99
CA ALA A 64 -22.39 -17.36 -28.20
C ALA A 64 -22.26 -18.31 -29.40
N GLN A 65 -21.10 -18.96 -29.57
CA GLN A 65 -20.92 -19.99 -30.60
C GLN A 65 -21.78 -21.23 -30.35
N ASN A 66 -22.04 -21.57 -29.08
CA ASN A 66 -22.90 -22.67 -28.70
C ASN A 66 -24.40 -22.33 -28.81
N GLU A 67 -24.74 -21.06 -29.03
CA GLU A 67 -26.09 -20.52 -29.24
C GLU A 67 -26.39 -20.17 -30.71
N LEU A 68 -25.50 -20.49 -31.65
CA LEU A 68 -25.74 -20.28 -33.09
C LEU A 68 -26.94 -21.11 -33.58
N HIS A 69 -28.12 -20.50 -33.55
CA HIS A 69 -29.32 -21.01 -34.19
C HIS A 69 -29.10 -21.06 -35.72
N PRO A 70 -29.63 -22.09 -36.40
CA PRO A 70 -29.52 -22.19 -37.84
C PRO A 70 -30.12 -20.95 -38.52
N PRO A 71 -29.53 -20.45 -39.63
CA PRO A 71 -30.06 -19.30 -40.32
C PRO A 71 -31.48 -19.61 -40.82
N VAL A 72 -32.40 -18.66 -40.58
CA VAL A 72 -33.78 -18.66 -41.11
C VAL A 72 -33.80 -18.54 -42.63
#